data_AF-A0A371NB27-F1
#
_entry.id   AF-A0A371NB27-F1
#
_cell.length_a   1.000
_cell.length_b   1.000
_cell.length_c   1.000
_cell.angle_alpha   90.00
_cell.angle_beta   90.00
_cell.angle_gamma   90.00
#
_symmetry.space_group_name_H-M   'P 1'
#
loop_
_entity.id
_entity.type
_entity.pdbx_description
1 polymer ?
#
loop_
_entity_poly.entity_id
_entity_poly.type
_entity_poly.pdbx_seq_one_letter_code
_entity_poly.pdbx_strand_id
1 'polypeptide(L)'
;MNARDKKFMTAGIIIALIIAVLAPFLASPNPDGLESTAEKVMPNPETEPVLESPLPDYTLPALGDSPFGGVVSMVIGTILVLAIAYGVGAVFRGREAAGEEGGEE
;
A
#
# COMPACT_ATOMS: atom_id res chain seq x y z
N MET A 1 11.58 20.18 -9.08
CA MET A 1 10.70 19.32 -9.92
C MET A 1 10.18 20.14 -11.07
N ASN A 2 10.43 19.70 -12.29
CA ASN A 2 9.99 20.40 -13.50
C ASN A 2 8.51 20.09 -13.78
N ALA A 3 7.89 20.85 -14.69
CA ALA A 3 6.46 20.71 -14.99
C ALA A 3 6.07 19.31 -15.51
N ARG A 4 6.99 18.62 -16.21
CA ARG A 4 6.81 17.24 -16.68
C ARG A 4 6.76 16.25 -15.51
N ASP A 5 7.68 16.37 -14.56
CA ASP A 5 7.75 15.49 -13.37
C ASP A 5 6.50 15.64 -12.51
N LYS A 6 6.03 16.89 -12.34
CA LYS A 6 4.77 17.16 -11.62
C LYS A 6 3.58 16.50 -12.30
N LYS A 7 3.45 16.63 -13.62
CA LYS A 7 2.39 15.97 -14.40
C LYS A 7 2.43 14.46 -14.28
N PHE A 8 3.63 13.87 -14.38
CA PHE A 8 3.82 12.43 -14.24
C PHE A 8 3.41 11.95 -12.84
N MET A 9 3.87 12.64 -11.80
CA MET A 9 3.51 12.30 -10.41
C MET A 9 2.01 12.43 -10.17
N THR A 10 1.38 13.52 -10.61
CA THR A 10 -0.08 13.70 -10.47
C THR A 10 -0.86 12.61 -11.21
N ALA A 11 -0.46 12.27 -12.44
CA ALA A 11 -1.12 11.21 -13.21
C ALA A 11 -0.97 9.84 -12.52
N GLY A 12 0.22 9.51 -12.02
CA GLY A 12 0.47 8.27 -11.28
C GLY A 12 -0.38 8.15 -10.02
N ILE A 13 -0.51 9.24 -9.24
CA ILE A 13 -1.36 9.27 -8.04
C ILE A 13 -2.83 9.05 -8.42
N ILE A 14 -3.32 9.72 -9.47
CA ILE A 14 -4.71 9.55 -9.93
C ILE A 14 -4.97 8.09 -10.32
N ILE A 15 -4.06 7.48 -11.08
CA ILE A 15 -4.19 6.07 -11.51
C ILE A 15 -4.17 5.13 -10.30
N ALA A 16 -3.26 5.35 -9.35
CA ALA A 16 -3.17 4.53 -8.14
C ALA A 16 -4.47 4.59 -7.31
N LEU A 17 -5.06 5.78 -7.16
CA LEU A 17 -6.32 5.95 -6.45
C LEU A 17 -7.50 5.32 -7.19
N ILE A 18 -7.55 5.39 -8.51
CA ILE A 18 -8.57 4.70 -9.31
C ILE A 18 -8.46 3.19 -9.08
N ILE A 19 -7.25 2.63 -9.13
CA ILE A 19 -7.03 1.20 -8.87
C ILE A 19 -7.45 0.84 -7.44
N ALA A 20 -7.09 1.64 -6.44
CA ALA A 20 -7.45 1.40 -5.04
C ALA A 20 -8.98 1.36 -4.82
N VAL A 21 -9.74 2.17 -5.57
CA VAL A 21 -11.21 2.18 -5.50
C VAL A 21 -11.83 1.00 -6.25
N LEU A 22 -11.27 0.61 -7.40
CA LEU A 22 -11.86 -0.43 -8.24
C LEU A 22 -11.48 -1.85 -7.80
N ALA A 23 -10.28 -2.04 -7.26
CA ALA A 23 -9.73 -3.37 -6.98
C ALA A 23 -10.61 -4.26 -6.07
N PRO A 24 -11.29 -3.78 -5.01
CA PRO A 24 -12.16 -4.64 -4.20
C PRO A 24 -13.35 -5.23 -4.97
N PHE A 25 -13.81 -4.54 -6.03
CA PHE A 25 -14.92 -4.99 -6.86
C PHE A 25 -14.46 -5.89 -8.02
N LEU A 26 -13.19 -5.79 -8.39
CA LEU A 26 -12.58 -6.55 -9.49
C LEU A 26 -11.83 -7.79 -8.99
N ALA A 27 -11.55 -7.88 -7.70
CA ALA A 27 -10.87 -9.03 -7.09
C ALA A 27 -11.70 -10.31 -7.23
N SER A 28 -11.02 -11.41 -7.55
CA SER A 28 -11.63 -12.73 -7.65
C SER A 28 -11.95 -13.27 -6.24
N PRO A 29 -13.12 -13.89 -6.04
CA PRO A 29 -13.46 -14.57 -4.78
C PRO A 29 -12.83 -15.97 -4.66
N ASN A 30 -12.23 -16.49 -5.73
CA ASN A 30 -11.60 -17.82 -5.71
C ASN A 30 -10.27 -17.78 -4.94
N PRO A 31 -9.91 -18.87 -4.22
CA PRO A 31 -8.66 -18.94 -3.49
C PRO A 31 -7.47 -18.79 -4.42
N ASP A 32 -6.45 -18.10 -3.94
CA ASP A 32 -5.23 -17.93 -4.71
C ASP A 32 -4.41 -19.24 -4.78
N GLY A 33 -3.27 -19.19 -5.47
CA GLY A 33 -2.43 -20.39 -5.62
C GLY A 33 -1.86 -20.92 -4.31
N LEU A 34 -1.64 -20.06 -3.32
CA LEU A 34 -1.15 -20.46 -2.00
C LEU A 34 -2.27 -21.12 -1.21
N GLU A 35 -3.43 -20.48 -1.15
CA GLU A 35 -4.61 -20.92 -0.43
C GLU A 35 -5.15 -22.24 -1.01
N SER A 36 -5.34 -22.34 -2.32
CA SER A 36 -5.83 -23.57 -2.96
C SER A 36 -4.86 -24.75 -2.80
N THR A 37 -3.56 -24.50 -2.68
CA THR A 37 -2.58 -25.55 -2.38
C THR A 37 -2.64 -25.95 -0.92
N ALA A 38 -2.75 -24.97 -0.01
CA ALA A 38 -2.88 -25.22 1.42
C ALA A 38 -4.12 -26.09 1.72
N GLU A 39 -5.27 -25.78 1.14
CA GLU A 39 -6.50 -26.58 1.29
C GLU A 39 -6.33 -28.05 0.87
N LYS A 40 -5.52 -28.33 -0.16
CA LYS A 40 -5.30 -29.69 -0.68
C LYS A 40 -4.30 -30.49 0.14
N VAL A 41 -3.25 -29.83 0.64
CA VAL A 41 -2.14 -30.48 1.35
C VAL A 41 -2.39 -30.54 2.85
N MET A 42 -3.15 -29.59 3.38
CA MET A 42 -3.52 -29.48 4.80
C MET A 42 -5.05 -29.42 4.93
N PRO A 43 -5.76 -30.54 4.80
CA PRO A 43 -7.22 -30.59 4.83
C PRO A 43 -7.85 -30.24 6.20
N ASN A 44 -7.04 -30.22 7.26
CA ASN A 44 -7.44 -29.71 8.58
C ASN A 44 -6.34 -28.79 9.11
N PRO A 45 -6.19 -27.61 8.53
CA PRO A 45 -5.16 -26.70 8.96
C PRO A 45 -5.55 -26.18 10.34
N GLU A 46 -4.64 -26.26 11.31
CA GLU A 46 -4.72 -25.42 12.51
C GLU A 46 -4.35 -23.99 12.07
N THR A 47 -5.27 -23.35 11.37
CA THR A 47 -5.07 -22.09 10.62
C THR A 47 -5.17 -20.84 11.48
N GLU A 48 -5.38 -20.98 12.79
CA GLU A 48 -5.40 -19.84 13.70
C GLU A 48 -4.03 -19.16 13.65
N PRO A 49 -3.93 -17.91 13.16
CA PRO A 49 -2.66 -17.23 13.07
C PRO A 49 -2.11 -17.04 14.48
N VAL A 50 -0.84 -17.39 14.68
CA VAL A 50 -0.15 -17.18 15.98
C VAL A 50 -0.23 -15.71 16.42
N LEU A 51 -0.24 -14.80 15.44
CA LEU A 51 -0.50 -13.39 15.64
C LEU A 51 -1.48 -12.91 14.56
N GLU A 52 -2.62 -12.40 14.98
CA GLU A 52 -3.65 -11.89 14.09
C GLU A 52 -3.17 -10.61 13.38
N SER A 53 -3.44 -10.54 12.07
CA SER A 53 -3.13 -9.34 11.29
C SER A 53 -4.00 -8.17 11.76
N PRO A 54 -3.50 -6.92 11.78
CA PRO A 54 -4.33 -5.75 12.08
C PRO A 54 -5.48 -5.52 11.09
N LEU A 55 -5.34 -5.98 9.84
CA LEU A 55 -6.32 -5.85 8.77
C LEU A 55 -6.33 -7.15 7.93
N PRO A 56 -6.88 -8.26 8.47
CA PRO A 56 -6.97 -9.52 7.73
C PRO A 56 -7.89 -9.31 6.51
N ASP A 57 -7.47 -9.78 5.34
CA ASP A 57 -8.21 -9.64 4.07
C ASP A 57 -8.61 -8.20 3.73
N TYR A 58 -7.83 -7.21 4.20
CA TYR A 58 -8.13 -5.78 4.06
C TYR A 58 -9.45 -5.34 4.71
N THR A 59 -9.99 -6.15 5.62
CA THR A 59 -11.20 -5.82 6.38
C THR A 59 -10.87 -4.86 7.51
N LEU A 60 -11.70 -3.83 7.63
CA LEU A 60 -11.61 -2.85 8.72
C LEU A 60 -12.55 -3.30 9.84
N PRO A 61 -12.07 -3.48 11.08
CA PRO A 61 -12.92 -3.93 12.19
C PRO A 61 -14.18 -3.06 12.40
N ALA A 62 -14.09 -1.77 12.09
CA ALA A 62 -15.21 -0.83 12.21
C ALA A 62 -16.22 -0.89 11.05
N LEU A 63 -15.83 -1.42 9.88
CA LEU A 63 -16.65 -1.45 8.66
C LEU A 63 -17.03 -2.89 8.22
N GLY A 64 -16.45 -3.91 8.85
CA GLY A 64 -16.69 -5.32 8.55
C GLY A 64 -16.14 -5.75 7.18
N ASP A 65 -16.55 -6.94 6.76
CA ASP A 65 -16.24 -7.50 5.45
C ASP A 65 -17.22 -6.96 4.40
N SER A 66 -16.81 -5.88 3.74
CA SER A 66 -17.56 -5.27 2.65
C SER A 66 -16.63 -4.66 1.61
N PRO A 67 -17.04 -4.58 0.34
CA PRO A 67 -16.25 -3.91 -0.70
C PRO A 67 -15.94 -2.44 -0.35
N PHE A 68 -16.87 -1.77 0.33
CA PHE A 68 -16.64 -0.40 0.82
C PHE A 68 -15.52 -0.33 1.86
N GLY A 69 -15.47 -1.30 2.80
CA GLY A 69 -14.36 -1.45 3.74
C GLY A 69 -13.03 -1.65 3.02
N GLY A 70 -12.99 -2.52 2.00
CA GLY A 70 -11.82 -2.75 1.15
C GLY A 70 -11.36 -1.50 0.38
N VAL A 71 -12.29 -0.67 -0.09
CA VAL A 71 -11.93 0.61 -0.73
C VAL A 71 -11.28 1.55 0.28
N VAL A 72 -11.88 1.68 1.46
CA VAL A 72 -11.35 2.58 2.50
C VAL A 72 -9.96 2.12 2.95
N SER A 73 -9.76 0.82 3.20
CA SER A 73 -8.46 0.28 3.62
C SER A 73 -7.39 0.49 2.56
N MET A 74 -7.68 0.24 1.29
CA MET A 74 -6.70 0.43 0.21
C MET A 74 -6.40 1.90 -0.09
N VAL A 75 -7.39 2.80 -0.04
CA VAL A 75 -7.15 4.24 -0.20
C VAL A 75 -6.27 4.78 0.93
N ILE A 76 -6.58 4.43 2.17
CA ILE A 76 -5.78 4.83 3.34
C ILE A 76 -4.36 4.27 3.23
N GLY A 77 -4.21 2.98 2.91
CA GLY A 77 -2.91 2.34 2.75
C GLY A 77 -2.08 2.99 1.63
N THR A 78 -2.70 3.31 0.50
CA THR A 78 -2.04 3.98 -0.62
C THR A 78 -1.52 5.37 -0.21
N ILE A 79 -2.35 6.17 0.46
CA ILE A 79 -1.97 7.50 0.95
C ILE A 79 -0.85 7.39 1.98
N LEU A 80 -0.94 6.42 2.90
CA LEU A 80 0.05 6.20 3.94
C LEU A 80 1.43 5.85 3.34
N VAL A 81 1.48 4.89 2.41
CA VAL A 81 2.73 4.51 1.74
C VAL A 81 3.30 5.67 0.94
N LEU A 82 2.45 6.44 0.24
CA LEU A 82 2.88 7.62 -0.49
C LEU A 82 3.47 8.69 0.44
N ALA A 83 2.84 8.93 1.60
CA ALA A 83 3.33 9.87 2.60
C ALA A 83 4.68 9.42 3.20
N ILE A 84 4.83 8.13 3.52
CA ILE A 84 6.08 7.57 4.02
C ILE A 84 7.18 7.70 2.97
N ALA A 85 6.94 7.26 1.74
CA ALA A 85 7.93 7.31 0.66
C ALA A 85 8.36 8.76 0.36
N TYR A 86 7.40 9.68 0.29
CA TYR A 86 7.69 11.11 0.10
C TYR A 86 8.46 11.70 1.28
N GLY A 87 8.08 11.36 2.52
CA GLY A 87 8.72 11.81 3.75
C GLY A 87 10.17 11.32 3.84
N VAL A 88 10.42 10.04 3.57
CA VAL A 88 11.76 9.47 3.48
C VAL A 88 12.59 10.21 2.42
N GLY A 89 12.06 10.37 1.20
CA GLY A 89 12.74 11.12 0.15
C GLY A 89 12.95 12.61 0.46
N ALA A 90 12.15 13.21 1.35
CA ALA A 90 12.36 14.58 1.82
C ALA A 90 13.51 14.66 2.83
N VAL A 91 13.59 13.72 3.79
CA VAL A 91 14.65 13.66 4.80
C VAL A 91 16.03 13.49 4.15
N PHE A 92 16.16 12.59 3.17
CA PHE A 92 17.46 12.33 2.53
C PHE A 92 17.92 13.46 1.59
N ARG A 93 17.00 14.28 1.08
CA ARG A 93 17.31 15.43 0.21
C ARG A 93 18.00 16.57 0.96
N GLY A 94 17.77 16.69 2.27
CA GLY A 94 18.39 17.70 3.11
C GLY A 94 19.90 17.50 3.34
N ARG A 95 20.50 16.40 2.86
CA ARG A 95 21.92 16.10 3.07
C ARG A 95 22.84 16.58 1.94
N GLU A 96 22.31 16.91 0.76
CA GLU A 96 23.13 17.45 -0.34
C GLU A 96 23.46 18.94 -0.15
N ALA A 97 22.61 19.71 0.53
CA ALA A 97 22.81 21.16 0.72
C ALA A 97 23.83 21.52 1.83
N ALA A 98 24.38 20.54 2.56
CA ALA A 98 25.31 20.77 3.66
C ALA A 98 26.77 20.39 3.32
N GLY A 99 27.06 20.05 2.05
CA GLY A 99 28.38 19.61 1.59
C GLY A 99 29.21 20.66 0.85
N GLU A 100 28.69 21.88 0.61
CA GLU A 100 29.34 22.90 -0.22
C GLU A 100 29.88 24.13 0.56
N GLU A 101 29.65 24.25 1.87
CA GLU A 101 30.10 25.42 2.67
C GLU A 101 31.38 25.17 3.49
N GLY A 102 32.25 24.23 3.09
CA GLY A 102 33.42 23.81 3.90
C GLY A 102 34.77 23.84 3.19
N GLY A 103 34.94 24.61 2.10
CA GLY A 103 36.10 24.48 1.22
C GLY A 103 36.70 25.78 0.69
N GLU A 104 36.77 26.85 1.49
CA GLU A 104 37.70 27.96 1.25
C GLU A 104 38.16 28.53 2.60
N GLU A 105 39.32 28.08 3.10
CA GLU A 105 40.37 28.90 3.74
C GLU A 105 41.73 28.23 3.54
#